data_AF-A0ABC8SXW4-F1
#
_entry.id   AF-A0ABC8SXW4-F1
#
_cell.length_a   1.000
_cell.length_b   1.000
_cell.length_c   1.000
_cell.angle_alpha   90.00
_cell.angle_beta   90.00
_cell.angle_gamma   90.00
#
_symmetry.space_group_name_H-M   'P 1'
#
loop_
_entity.id
_entity.type
_entity.pdbx_description
1 polymer ?
#
loop_
_entity_poly.entity_id
_entity_poly.type
_entity_poly.pdbx_seq_one_letter_code
_entity_poly.pdbx_strand_id
1 'polypeptide(L)'
;MSLFHAGRDFNSVRYRIDELNEETYTYNYSLVGGDSLAEKLQKITYEVKFEQSPDGGSISKVTSNYYTDGDFVLKGDDIKAGKEKVMAMYKVVEAYLLQNPDAYA
;
A
#
# COMPACT_ATOMS: atom_id res chain seq x y z
N MET A 1 13.28 1.03 -3.59
CA MET A 1 13.04 2.40 -3.11
C MET A 1 12.92 2.35 -1.58
N SER A 2 13.81 3.01 -0.83
CA SER A 2 13.68 3.14 0.63
C SER A 2 13.14 4.54 0.95
N LEU A 3 11.94 4.60 1.53
CA LEU A 3 11.31 5.86 1.94
C LEU A 3 11.64 6.14 3.41
N PHE A 4 12.51 7.13 3.67
CA PHE A 4 12.75 7.65 5.00
C PHE A 4 11.72 8.74 5.32
N HIS A 5 10.98 8.59 6.42
CA HIS A 5 10.13 9.65 6.96
C HIS A 5 10.64 9.96 8.37
N ALA A 6 11.28 11.11 8.54
CA ALA A 6 11.67 11.59 9.86
C ALA A 6 10.41 11.85 10.72
N GLY A 7 10.28 11.13 11.85
CA GLY A 7 9.20 11.35 12.82
C GLY A 7 8.26 10.17 13.12
N ARG A 8 8.61 8.91 12.81
CA ARG A 8 7.87 7.71 13.27
C ARG A 8 8.79 6.68 13.93
N ASP A 9 8.22 5.86 14.81
CA ASP A 9 8.88 4.79 15.61
C ASP A 9 9.54 3.65 14.79
N PHE A 10 9.73 3.81 13.49
CA PHE A 10 10.31 2.81 12.59
C PHE A 10 11.32 3.48 11.65
N ASN A 11 12.60 3.06 11.66
CA ASN A 11 13.66 3.75 10.92
C ASN A 11 13.67 3.42 9.44
N SER A 12 13.13 2.27 9.03
CA SER A 12 13.07 1.87 7.63
C SER A 12 11.99 0.82 7.35
N VAL A 13 11.49 0.83 6.11
CA VAL A 13 10.66 -0.24 5.54
C VAL A 13 11.24 -0.66 4.20
N ARG A 14 11.18 -1.95 3.88
CA ARG A 14 11.67 -2.50 2.62
C ARG A 14 10.56 -3.25 1.91
N TYR A 15 10.17 -2.72 0.76
CA TYR A 15 9.24 -3.37 -0.14
C TYR A 15 9.99 -4.06 -1.29
N ARG A 16 9.47 -5.21 -1.70
CA ARG A 16 9.83 -5.91 -2.93
C ARG A 16 8.64 -5.83 -3.88
N ILE A 17 8.88 -5.48 -5.14
CA ILE A 17 7.86 -5.58 -6.19
C ILE A 17 7.78 -7.05 -6.60
N ASP A 18 6.59 -7.62 -6.50
CA ASP A 18 6.30 -9.01 -6.86
C ASP A 18 5.73 -9.09 -8.28
N GLU A 19 4.93 -8.11 -8.68
CA GLU A 19 4.36 -7.99 -10.02
C GLU A 19 4.19 -6.52 -10.39
N LEU A 20 4.50 -6.19 -11.64
CA LEU A 20 4.15 -4.92 -12.27
C LEU A 20 3.66 -5.23 -13.68
N ASN A 21 2.38 -5.02 -13.91
CA ASN A 21 1.72 -5.32 -15.17
C ASN A 21 0.92 -4.10 -15.63
N GLU A 22 1.43 -3.42 -16.64
CA GLU A 22 0.86 -2.19 -17.18
C GLU A 22 -0.42 -2.44 -17.99
N GLU A 23 -0.55 -3.60 -18.63
CA GLU A 23 -1.73 -3.95 -19.44
C GLU A 23 -2.98 -4.16 -18.57
N THR A 24 -2.80 -4.75 -17.39
CA THR A 24 -3.90 -5.05 -16.45
C THR A 24 -3.99 -4.08 -15.28
N TYR A 25 -3.11 -3.08 -15.24
CA TYR A 25 -2.93 -2.15 -14.13
C TYR A 25 -2.80 -2.84 -12.77
N THR A 26 -2.02 -3.92 -12.75
CA THR A 26 -1.75 -4.73 -11.55
C THR A 26 -0.38 -4.40 -10.98
N TYR A 27 -0.33 -4.14 -9.68
CA TYR A 27 0.90 -3.87 -8.94
C TYR A 27 0.88 -4.64 -7.62
N ASN A 28 1.65 -5.73 -7.56
CA ASN A 28 1.75 -6.55 -6.36
C ASN A 28 3.11 -6.33 -5.70
N TYR A 29 3.12 -6.20 -4.39
CA TYR A 29 4.36 -5.97 -3.64
C TYR A 29 4.30 -6.59 -2.24
N SER A 30 5.47 -6.90 -1.69
CA SER A 30 5.64 -7.51 -0.38
C SER A 30 6.43 -6.58 0.54
N LEU A 31 6.00 -6.43 1.79
CA LEU A 31 6.87 -5.96 2.86
C LEU A 31 7.78 -7.11 3.28
N VAL A 32 9.07 -6.98 2.99
CA VAL A 32 10.08 -8.04 3.18
C VAL A 32 11.14 -7.70 4.23
N GLY A 33 11.00 -6.57 4.91
CA GLY A 33 11.93 -6.16 5.97
C GLY A 33 11.72 -4.73 6.44
N GLY A 34 12.47 -4.38 7.49
CA GLY A 34 12.42 -3.09 8.16
C GLY A 34 11.79 -3.18 9.54
N ASP A 35 12.00 -2.14 10.34
CA ASP A 35 11.61 -2.08 11.76
C ASP A 35 10.09 -2.21 11.94
N SER A 36 9.31 -2.01 10.87
CA SER A 36 7.85 -2.12 10.87
C SER A 36 7.31 -3.54 10.97
N LEU A 37 8.14 -4.57 10.77
CA LEU A 37 7.72 -5.96 10.97
C LEU A 37 7.91 -6.31 12.45
N ALA A 38 6.80 -6.52 13.16
CA ALA A 38 6.84 -7.12 14.48
C ALA A 38 7.45 -8.52 14.39
N GLU A 39 8.12 -8.99 15.46
CA GLU A 39 8.76 -10.32 15.51
C GLU A 39 7.83 -11.48 15.08
N LYS A 40 6.52 -11.32 15.33
CA LYS A 40 5.48 -12.31 14.97
C LYS A 40 4.72 -12.01 13.66
N LEU A 41 5.04 -10.91 12.98
CA LEU A 41 4.49 -10.56 11.67
C LEU A 41 5.58 -10.80 10.61
N GLN A 42 5.52 -11.97 9.97
CA GLN A 42 6.60 -12.48 9.11
C GLN A 42 6.64 -11.78 7.75
N LYS A 43 5.47 -11.51 7.17
CA LYS A 43 5.34 -10.94 5.83
C LYS A 43 3.99 -10.23 5.69
N ILE A 44 3.95 -9.20 4.85
CA ILE A 44 2.71 -8.65 4.32
C ILE A 44 2.81 -8.63 2.81
N THR A 45 1.79 -9.13 2.11
CA THR A 45 1.66 -8.92 0.66
C THR A 45 0.51 -7.98 0.38
N TYR A 46 0.68 -7.20 -0.68
CA TYR A 46 -0.30 -6.26 -1.18
C TYR A 46 -0.56 -6.60 -2.63
N GLU A 47 -1.83 -6.82 -2.95
CA GLU A 47 -2.29 -6.98 -4.32
C GLU A 47 -3.10 -5.75 -4.69
N VAL A 48 -2.62 -4.98 -5.66
CA VAL A 48 -3.28 -3.76 -6.12
C VAL A 48 -3.67 -3.91 -7.57
N LYS A 49 -4.93 -3.63 -7.87
CA LYS A 49 -5.44 -3.58 -9.24
C LYS A 49 -6.29 -2.35 -9.44
N PHE A 50 -6.07 -1.65 -10.55
CA PHE A 50 -6.96 -0.58 -11.00
C PHE A 50 -7.86 -1.06 -12.12
N GLU A 51 -9.13 -0.69 -12.03
CA GLU A 51 -10.14 -0.97 -13.05
C GLU A 51 -10.81 0.34 -13.45
N GLN A 52 -11.16 0.49 -14.72
CA GLN A 52 -11.92 1.65 -15.17
C GLN A 52 -13.33 1.61 -14.58
N SER A 53 -13.82 2.75 -14.06
CA SER A 53 -15.21 2.88 -13.63
C SER A 53 -16.09 3.43 -14.76
N PRO A 54 -17.42 3.15 -14.75
CA PRO A 54 -18.33 3.61 -15.79
C PRO A 54 -18.43 5.13 -15.94
N ASP A 55 -18.05 5.89 -14.93
CA ASP A 55 -18.06 7.36 -14.89
C ASP A 55 -16.76 8.01 -15.40
N GLY A 56 -15.85 7.21 -15.97
CA GLY A 56 -14.57 7.69 -16.50
C GLY A 56 -13.46 7.83 -15.44
N GLY A 57 -13.73 7.46 -14.19
CA GLY A 57 -12.73 7.35 -13.13
C GLY A 57 -12.04 5.98 -13.08
N SER A 58 -11.53 5.64 -11.88
CA SER A 58 -10.97 4.32 -11.59
C SER A 58 -11.44 3.78 -10.24
N ILE A 59 -11.50 2.45 -10.15
CA ILE A 59 -11.68 1.71 -8.90
C ILE A 59 -10.34 1.04 -8.57
N SER A 60 -9.76 1.41 -7.44
CA SER A 60 -8.59 0.70 -6.89
C SER A 60 -9.03 -0.40 -5.94
N LYS A 61 -8.70 -1.65 -6.27
CA LYS A 61 -8.87 -2.80 -5.39
C LYS A 61 -7.53 -3.11 -4.74
N VAL A 62 -7.51 -3.07 -3.41
CA VAL A 62 -6.32 -3.35 -2.60
C VAL A 62 -6.64 -4.51 -1.65
N THR A 63 -5.94 -5.62 -1.82
CA THR A 63 -5.96 -6.75 -0.89
C THR A 63 -4.66 -6.74 -0.11
N SER A 64 -4.73 -6.82 1.23
CA SER A 64 -3.56 -6.94 2.10
C SER A 64 -3.60 -8.28 2.81
N ASN A 65 -2.64 -9.16 2.54
CA ASN A 65 -2.52 -10.45 3.19
C ASN A 65 -1.42 -10.38 4.25
N TYR A 66 -1.76 -10.75 5.47
CA TYR A 66 -0.84 -10.70 6.60
C TYR A 66 -0.47 -12.12 7.02
N TYR A 67 0.83 -12.38 7.12
CA TYR A 67 1.36 -13.68 7.48
C TYR A 67 1.97 -13.57 8.88
N THR A 68 1.32 -14.23 9.84
CA THR A 68 1.63 -14.12 11.26
C THR A 68 2.08 -15.47 11.81
N ASP A 69 2.90 -15.45 12.84
CA ASP A 69 3.37 -16.66 13.52
C ASP A 69 2.72 -16.85 14.90
N GLY A 70 2.51 -18.11 15.28
CA GLY A 70 1.84 -18.53 16.51
C GLY A 70 0.46 -17.88 16.71
N ASP A 71 0.16 -17.49 17.94
CA ASP A 71 -1.12 -16.91 18.34
C ASP A 71 -1.19 -15.38 18.11
N PHE A 72 -0.35 -14.82 17.23
CA PHE A 72 -0.39 -13.39 16.95
C PHE A 72 -1.67 -13.04 16.19
N VAL A 73 -2.51 -12.23 16.82
CA VAL A 73 -3.74 -11.71 16.24
C VAL A 73 -3.57 -10.25 15.89
N LEU A 74 -3.81 -9.91 14.62
CA LEU A 74 -3.91 -8.52 14.19
C LEU A 74 -5.13 -7.86 14.82
N LYS A 75 -4.92 -6.71 15.44
CA LYS A 75 -6.02 -5.93 16.00
C LYS A 75 -6.77 -5.23 14.87
N GLY A 76 -8.10 -5.22 14.95
CA GLY A 76 -8.94 -4.52 13.98
C GLY A 76 -8.58 -3.04 13.81
N ASP A 77 -8.15 -2.39 14.90
CA ASP A 77 -7.70 -0.99 14.89
C ASP A 77 -6.42 -0.79 14.06
N ASP A 78 -5.48 -1.73 14.09
CA ASP A 78 -4.25 -1.65 13.30
C ASP A 78 -4.56 -1.81 11.80
N ILE A 79 -5.48 -2.71 11.46
CA ILE A 79 -5.97 -2.90 10.08
C ILE A 79 -6.66 -1.62 9.59
N LYS A 80 -7.52 -1.02 10.43
CA LYS A 80 -8.23 0.22 10.12
C LYS A 80 -7.26 1.39 9.93
N ALA A 81 -6.28 1.54 10.81
CA ALA A 81 -5.26 2.59 10.71
C ALA A 81 -4.40 2.42 9.43
N GLY A 82 -4.09 1.18 9.04
CA GLY A 82 -3.45 0.87 7.76
C GLY A 82 -4.28 1.35 6.57
N LYS A 83 -5.57 1.00 6.55
CA LYS A 83 -6.52 1.43 5.50
C LYS A 83 -6.63 2.95 5.42
N GLU A 84 -6.76 3.64 6.55
CA GLU A 84 -6.88 5.11 6.59
C GLU A 84 -5.63 5.81 6.04
N LYS A 85 -4.43 5.28 6.32
CA LYS A 85 -3.18 5.79 5.76
C LYS A 85 -3.14 5.66 4.23
N VAL A 86 -3.56 4.52 3.69
CA VAL A 86 -3.64 4.30 2.23
C VAL A 86 -4.64 5.26 1.60
N MET A 87 -5.82 5.41 2.19
CA MET A 87 -6.85 6.34 1.70
C MET A 87 -6.38 7.80 1.73
N ALA A 88 -5.66 8.21 2.77
CA ALA A 88 -5.11 9.56 2.86
C ALA A 88 -4.10 9.84 1.75
N MET A 89 -3.25 8.85 1.43
CA MET A 89 -2.28 8.95 0.33
C MET A 89 -2.97 9.07 -1.03
N TYR A 90 -4.00 8.27 -1.31
CA TYR A 90 -4.79 8.41 -2.54
C TYR A 90 -5.40 9.80 -2.70
N LYS A 91 -6.00 10.36 -1.64
CA LYS A 91 -6.61 11.69 -1.67
C LYS A 91 -5.61 12.80 -2.01
N VAL A 92 -4.37 12.69 -1.50
CA VAL A 92 -3.31 13.67 -1.79
C VAL A 92 -2.88 13.58 -3.26
N VAL A 93 -2.69 12.37 -3.78
CA VAL A 93 -2.30 12.15 -5.19
C VAL A 93 -3.42 12.60 -6.13
N GLU A 94 -4.67 12.24 -5.85
CA GLU A 94 -5.84 12.66 -6.63
C GLU A 94 -5.98 14.18 -6.67
N ALA A 95 -5.89 14.85 -5.52
CA ALA A 95 -5.96 16.31 -5.46
C ALA A 95 -4.84 16.99 -6.24
N TYR A 96 -3.64 16.39 -6.28
CA TYR A 96 -2.54 16.89 -7.09
C TYR A 96 -2.83 16.73 -8.59
N LEU A 97 -3.24 15.54 -9.05
CA LEU A 97 -3.52 15.28 -10.46
C LEU A 97 -4.68 16.13 -11.00
N LEU A 98 -5.73 16.36 -10.19
CA LEU A 98 -6.83 17.27 -10.55
C LEU A 98 -6.38 18.72 -10.78
N GLN A 99 -5.32 19.17 -10.10
CA GLN A 99 -4.76 20.51 -10.27
C GLN A 99 -3.68 20.58 -11.36
N ASN A 100 -3.18 19.44 -11.83
CA ASN A 100 -2.05 19.34 -12.76
C ASN A 100 -2.40 18.33 -13.88
N PRO A 101 -3.32 18.66 -14.80
CA PRO A 101 -3.86 17.71 -15.78
C PRO A 101 -2.83 17.18 -16.78
N ASP A 102 -1.73 17.90 -17.00
CA ASP A 102 -0.65 17.48 -17.89
C ASP A 102 0.38 16.56 -17.18
N ALA A 103 0.28 16.40 -15.86
CA ALA A 103 1.16 15.51 -15.11
C ALA A 103 0.73 14.05 -15.36
N TYR A 104 1.64 13.25 -15.91
CA TYR A 104 1.42 11.83 -16.23
C TYR A 104 0.36 11.59 -17.33
N ALA A 105 0.15 12.56 -18.22
CA ALA A 105 -0.70 12.47 -19.41
C ALA A 105 -0.09 11.62 -20.55
#